data_AF-A0A946FDJ5-F1
#
_entry.id   AF-A0A946FDJ5-F1
#
_cell.length_a   1.000
_cell.length_b   1.000
_cell.length_c   1.000
_cell.angle_alpha   90.00
_cell.angle_beta   90.00
_cell.angle_gamma   90.00
#
_symmetry.space_group_name_H-M   'P 1'
#
loop_
_entity.id
_entity.type
_entity.pdbx_description
1 polymer ?
#
loop_
_entity_poly.entity_id
_entity_poly.type
_entity_poly.pdbx_seq_one_letter_code
_entity_poly.pdbx_strand_id
1 'polypeptide(L)' 'MKPHPTLSAFNFENWVEEHTHLLKPPVANQLLHQDSGMIVMVVGGPNTRMDFHDDPVDEWFYQVSGDMLLKIAED' A
#
# COMPACT_ATOMS: atom_id res chain seq x y z
N MET A 1 9.77 9.50 22.66
CA MET A 1 9.52 10.06 21.31
C MET A 1 8.49 11.17 21.46
N LYS A 2 8.74 12.35 20.90
CA LYS A 2 7.67 13.34 20.77
C LYS A 2 6.68 12.78 19.73
N PRO A 3 5.37 12.70 20.02
CA PRO A 3 4.40 12.24 19.04
C PRO A 3 4.45 13.15 17.81
N HIS A 4 4.26 12.57 16.63
CA HIS A 4 4.07 13.36 15.42
C HIS A 4 2.85 14.27 15.65
N PRO A 5 2.90 15.56 15.28
CA PRO A 5 1.84 16.51 15.64
C PRO A 5 0.46 16.15 15.09
N THR A 6 0.39 15.30 14.07
CA THR A 6 -0.87 14.93 13.37
C THR A 6 -1.19 13.44 13.35
N LEU A 7 -0.23 12.55 13.69
CA LEU A 7 -0.42 11.10 13.55
C LEU A 7 -0.02 10.38 14.84
N SER A 8 -0.87 9.43 15.24
CA SER A 8 -0.64 8.55 16.38
C SER A 8 -0.30 7.15 15.89
N ALA A 9 0.62 6.48 16.59
CA ALA A 9 0.90 5.08 16.32
C ALA A 9 -0.34 4.21 16.61
N PHE A 10 -0.50 3.16 15.81
CA PHE A 10 -1.58 2.18 15.93
C PHE A 10 -1.04 0.78 15.60
N ASN A 11 -1.80 -0.26 15.93
CA ASN A 11 -1.44 -1.63 15.57
C ASN A 11 -1.80 -1.88 14.08
N PHE A 12 -0.79 -2.14 13.27
CA PHE A 12 -0.97 -2.32 11.84
C PHE A 12 -1.66 -3.63 11.45
N GLU A 13 -1.39 -4.73 12.16
CA GLU A 13 -2.04 -6.03 11.89
C GLU A 13 -3.56 -5.93 12.09
N ASN A 14 -3.99 -5.34 13.22
CA ASN A 14 -5.41 -5.11 13.50
C ASN A 14 -6.05 -4.23 12.40
N TRP A 15 -5.36 -3.18 11.96
CA TRP A 15 -5.86 -2.33 10.89
C TRP A 15 -6.06 -3.12 9.59
N VAL A 16 -5.12 -4.00 9.22
CA VAL A 16 -5.24 -4.85 8.03
C VAL A 16 -6.44 -5.80 8.14
N GLU A 17 -6.65 -6.42 9.30
CA GLU A 17 -7.81 -7.28 9.55
C GLU A 17 -9.12 -6.52 9.37
N GLU A 18 -9.23 -5.33 9.97
CA GLU A 18 -10.42 -4.47 9.86
C GLU A 18 -10.68 -4.03 8.41
N HIS A 19 -9.63 -3.77 7.62
CA HIS A 19 -9.73 -3.24 6.26
C HIS A 19 -9.64 -4.32 5.17
N THR A 20 -9.51 -5.60 5.52
CA THR A 20 -9.38 -6.73 4.57
C THR A 20 -10.51 -6.75 3.52
N HIS A 21 -11.70 -6.27 3.88
CA HIS A 21 -12.84 -6.18 2.98
C HIS A 21 -12.68 -5.14 1.86
N LEU A 22 -11.77 -4.16 1.99
CA LEU A 22 -11.39 -3.18 0.97
C LEU A 22 -10.20 -3.65 0.13
N LEU A 23 -9.35 -4.52 0.70
CA LEU A 23 -8.13 -5.05 0.10
C LEU A 23 -8.39 -6.23 -0.86
N LYS A 24 -9.56 -6.23 -1.50
CA LYS A 24 -10.01 -7.21 -2.49
C LYS A 24 -10.68 -6.49 -3.67
N PRO A 25 -10.90 -7.16 -4.81
CA PRO A 25 -11.56 -6.56 -5.97
C PRO A 25 -12.91 -5.90 -5.61
N PRO A 26 -13.27 -4.78 -6.28
CA PRO A 26 -12.64 -4.24 -7.48
C PRO A 26 -11.53 -3.20 -7.26
N VAL A 27 -11.37 -2.65 -6.05
CA VAL A 27 -10.40 -1.56 -5.79
C VAL A 27 -9.06 -2.09 -5.27
N ALA A 28 -9.11 -3.03 -4.32
CA ALA A 28 -7.96 -3.78 -3.80
C ALA A 28 -6.78 -2.96 -3.24
N ASN A 29 -6.91 -1.65 -3.06
CA ASN A 29 -5.93 -0.82 -2.35
C ASN A 29 -6.65 0.14 -1.41
N GLN A 30 -5.92 0.60 -0.39
CA GLN A 30 -6.40 1.61 0.53
C GLN A 30 -5.26 2.52 0.97
N LEU A 31 -5.53 3.84 0.96
CA LEU A 31 -4.62 4.83 1.49
C LEU A 31 -4.62 4.78 3.03
N LEU A 32 -3.45 4.71 3.65
CA LEU A 32 -3.33 4.61 5.10
C LEU A 32 -3.58 5.96 5.80
N HIS A 33 -3.10 7.05 5.20
CA HIS A 33 -3.21 8.41 5.72
C HIS A 33 -3.60 9.39 4.62
N GLN A 34 -4.67 10.15 4.84
CA GLN A 34 -5.03 11.28 3.97
C GLN A 34 -4.18 12.51 4.33
N ASP A 35 -3.98 13.40 3.36
CA ASP A 35 -3.31 14.70 3.53
C ASP A 35 -1.93 14.60 4.20
N SER A 36 -1.12 13.62 3.80
CA SER A 36 0.24 13.44 4.29
C SER A 36 1.27 13.73 3.17
N GLY A 37 2.49 14.09 3.56
CA GLY A 37 3.58 14.37 2.62
C GLY A 37 4.16 13.13 1.92
N MET A 38 3.68 11.92 2.27
CA MET A 38 4.12 10.64 1.70
C MET A 38 2.91 9.75 1.45
N ILE A 39 2.78 9.21 0.24
CA ILE A 39 1.69 8.30 -0.08
C ILE A 39 2.01 6.93 0.50
N VAL A 40 1.22 6.48 1.48
CA VAL A 40 1.33 5.14 2.05
C VAL A 40 0.07 4.36 1.71
N MET A 41 0.23 3.31 0.91
CA MET A 41 -0.86 2.46 0.46
C MET A 41 -0.69 1.03 0.98
N VAL A 42 -1.80 0.41 1.35
CA VAL A 42 -1.89 -1.03 1.56
C VAL A 42 -2.62 -1.63 0.37
N VAL A 43 -1.97 -2.58 -0.30
CA VAL A 43 -2.46 -3.19 -1.54
C VAL A 43 -2.69 -4.67 -1.31
N GLY A 44 -3.91 -5.14 -1.61
CA GLY A 44 -4.31 -6.53 -1.56
C GLY A 44 -4.50 -7.13 -2.95
N GLY A 45 -5.25 -8.23 -3.01
CA GLY A 45 -5.45 -9.00 -4.24
C GLY A 45 -6.70 -9.90 -4.20
N PRO A 46 -6.90 -10.74 -5.22
CA PRO A 46 -6.08 -10.88 -6.42
C PRO A 46 -6.23 -9.67 -7.35
N ASN A 47 -5.12 -9.21 -7.94
CA ASN A 47 -5.14 -8.18 -8.98
C ASN A 47 -4.01 -8.44 -9.99
N THR A 48 -4.27 -8.20 -11.27
CA THR A 48 -3.27 -8.29 -12.34
C THR A 48 -3.63 -7.29 -13.42
N ARG A 49 -2.61 -6.60 -13.94
CA ARG A 49 -2.77 -5.62 -15.00
C ARG A 49 -1.76 -5.84 -16.13
N MET A 50 -2.02 -5.19 -17.26
CA MET A 50 -1.18 -5.27 -18.46
C MET A 50 -0.35 -3.99 -18.69
N ASP A 51 -0.70 -2.89 -18.01
CA ASP A 51 0.06 -1.65 -17.99
C ASP A 51 1.34 -1.77 -17.14
N PHE A 52 2.34 -0.97 -17.50
CA PHE A 52 3.51 -0.67 -16.68
C PHE A 52 3.36 0.76 -16.15
N HIS A 53 3.76 0.98 -14.90
CA HIS A 53 3.79 2.31 -14.28
C HIS A 53 5.18 2.91 -14.49
N ASP A 54 5.23 4.12 -15.06
CA ASP A 54 6.44 4.94 -15.18
C ASP A 54 6.32 6.10 -14.19
N ASP A 55 6.85 5.90 -12.99
CA ASP A 55 6.81 6.88 -11.90
C ASP A 55 8.12 7.71 -11.87
N PRO A 56 8.07 9.04 -11.95
CA PRO A 56 9.26 9.89 -11.83
C PRO A 56 9.89 9.90 -10.42
N VAL A 57 9.27 9.25 -9.43
CA VAL A 57 9.81 9.11 -8.07
C VAL A 57 9.97 7.65 -7.65
N ASP A 58 10.77 7.45 -6.60
CA ASP A 58 10.99 6.10 -6.06
C ASP A 58 9.71 5.55 -5.39
N GLU A 59 9.40 4.29 -5.69
CA GLU A 59 8.41 3.49 -4.99
C GLU A 59 9.09 2.44 -4.10
N TRP A 60 8.60 2.28 -2.86
CA TRP A 60 9.10 1.28 -1.91
C TRP A 60 8.02 0.26 -1.56
N PHE A 61 8.37 -1.03 -1.62
CA PHE A 61 7.46 -2.14 -1.37
C PHE A 61 7.91 -2.98 -0.19
N TYR A 62 6.96 -3.35 0.66
CA TYR A 62 7.14 -4.32 1.75
C TYR A 62 5.99 -5.33 1.77
N GLN A 63 6.31 -6.59 1.48
CA GLN A 63 5.32 -7.65 1.41
C GLN A 63 5.01 -8.18 2.82
N VAL A 64 3.83 -7.84 3.31
CA VAL A 64 3.37 -8.21 4.67
C VAL A 64 2.82 -9.64 4.70
N SER A 65 2.07 -10.04 3.68
CA SER A 65 1.43 -11.36 3.59
C SER A 65 1.25 -11.81 2.14
N GLY A 66 1.36 -13.12 1.90
CA GLY A 66 1.31 -13.71 0.56
C GLY A 66 2.50 -13.32 -0.32
N ASP A 67 2.36 -13.58 -1.62
CA ASP A 67 3.38 -13.30 -2.63
C ASP A 67 2.95 -12.21 -3.60
N MET A 68 3.91 -11.45 -4.10
CA MET A 68 3.74 -10.43 -5.13
C MET A 68 4.72 -10.68 -6.28
N LEU A 69 4.28 -10.38 -7.50
CA LEU A 69 5.15 -10.29 -8.67
C LEU A 69 5.17 -8.85 -9.19
N LEU A 70 6.32 -8.19 -9.07
CA LEU A 70 6.58 -6.92 -9.74
C LEU A 70 7.29 -7.20 -11.07
N LYS A 71 6.63 -6.91 -12.19
CA LYS A 71 7.26 -7.00 -13.50
C LYS A 71 7.95 -5.67 -13.79
N ILE A 72 9.22 -5.73 -14.15
CA ILE A 72 10.03 -4.56 -14.50
C ILE A 72 10.37 -4.65 -15.99
N ALA A 73 10.34 -3.52 -16.67
CA ALA A 73 10.88 -3.37 -18.02
C ALA A 73 12.23 -2.66 -17.88
N GLU A 74 13.30 -3.38 -18.22
CA GLU A 74 14.67 -2.87 -18.27
C GLU A 74 15.16 -3.00 -19.72
N ASP A 75 16.05 -2.10 -20.15
CA ASP A 75 16.70 -2.16 -21.47
C ASP A 75 17.73 -3.30 -21.57
#